data_AF-A0AAV6HCG1-F1
#
_entry.id   AF-A0AAV6HCG1-F1
#
_cell.length_a   1.000
_cell.length_b   1.000
_cell.length_c   1.000
_cell.angle_alpha   90.00
_cell.angle_beta   90.00
_cell.angle_gamma   90.00
#
_symmetry.space_group_name_H-M   'P 1'
#
loop_
_entity.id
_entity.type
_entity.pdbx_description
1 polymer ?
#
loop_
_entity_poly.entity_id
_entity_poly.type
_entity_poly.pdbx_seq_one_letter_code
_entity_poly.pdbx_strand_id
1 'polypeptide(L)'
;MGGMSIRVVKLILVVALCAGGLVIHCANGEVSFTEQSEARYGVTKASYCNVTGVWRNDLGSLLQLHAVGSVMKGVYVTAVESSIGAAGFHGQAGLTGFVSEGAQPTVTFSVLWEKGSCTSWVGQCFTLPNGERVLKTHWMLRSVANSPKENWMSTRFGEDHFTFLHVEIQNYS
;
A
#
# COMPACT_ATOMS: atom_id res chain seq x y z
N MET A 1 -62.90 35.81 -27.89
CA MET A 1 -62.56 36.43 -26.58
C MET A 1 -62.45 35.26 -25.61
N GLY A 2 -61.29 34.84 -25.13
CA GLY A 2 -60.17 35.62 -24.62
C GLY A 2 -59.96 35.14 -23.19
N GLY A 3 -58.89 34.39 -22.94
CA GLY A 3 -58.64 33.76 -21.64
C GLY A 3 -57.26 33.12 -21.61
N MET A 4 -56.24 33.96 -21.55
CA MET A 4 -54.84 33.59 -21.36
C MET A 4 -54.67 33.01 -19.94
N SER A 5 -54.12 31.80 -19.81
CA SER A 5 -53.66 31.26 -18.52
C SER A 5 -52.16 31.05 -18.59
N ILE A 6 -51.44 31.91 -17.86
CA ILE A 6 -50.01 31.82 -17.63
C ILE A 6 -49.77 30.67 -16.64
N ARG A 7 -48.90 29.71 -16.97
CA ARG A 7 -48.35 28.79 -15.97
C ARG A 7 -46.83 28.61 -16.16
N VAL A 8 -46.10 29.36 -15.34
CA VAL A 8 -44.86 29.04 -14.63
C VAL A 8 -43.85 28.13 -15.37
N VAL A 9 -42.81 28.76 -15.92
CA VAL A 9 -41.56 28.07 -16.30
C VAL A 9 -40.91 27.54 -15.02
N LYS A 10 -41.03 26.24 -14.75
CA LYS A 10 -40.33 25.58 -13.66
C LYS A 10 -38.90 25.33 -14.13
N LEU A 11 -37.99 26.21 -13.70
CA LEU A 11 -36.55 26.06 -13.85
C LEU A 11 -36.12 24.83 -13.04
N ILE A 12 -35.97 23.67 -13.68
CA ILE A 12 -35.40 22.48 -13.03
C ILE A 12 -33.88 22.57 -13.20
N LEU A 13 -33.21 23.07 -12.17
CA LEU A 13 -31.77 22.97 -12.04
C LEU A 13 -31.44 21.51 -11.65
N VAL A 14 -31.03 20.68 -12.61
CA VAL A 14 -30.51 19.33 -12.30
C VAL A 14 -29.01 19.44 -12.08
N VAL A 15 -28.59 19.35 -10.82
CA VAL A 15 -27.19 19.16 -10.46
C VAL A 15 -26.82 17.70 -10.75
N ALA A 16 -26.04 17.46 -11.81
CA ALA A 16 -25.51 16.14 -12.11
C ALA A 16 -24.30 15.84 -11.22
N LEU A 17 -24.48 14.99 -10.21
CA LEU A 17 -23.36 14.32 -9.55
C LEU A 17 -22.92 13.16 -10.44
N CYS A 18 -21.71 13.25 -10.99
CA CYS A 18 -21.12 12.21 -11.82
C CYS A 18 -20.80 10.97 -10.98
N ALA A 19 -21.64 9.94 -11.05
CA ALA A 19 -21.28 8.53 -10.93
C ALA A 19 -22.48 7.67 -11.37
N GLY A 20 -22.40 7.05 -12.55
CA GLY A 20 -23.40 6.10 -13.07
C GLY A 20 -24.13 6.61 -14.31
N GLY A 21 -23.99 5.87 -15.40
CA GLY A 21 -24.50 6.20 -16.74
C GLY A 21 -26.03 6.27 -16.85
N LEU A 22 -26.61 7.42 -16.50
CA LEU A 22 -28.02 7.70 -16.71
C LEU A 22 -28.21 8.32 -18.11
N VAL A 23 -28.93 7.62 -19.00
CA VAL A 23 -29.32 8.17 -20.31
C VAL A 23 -30.70 8.81 -20.19
N ILE A 24 -30.79 10.09 -20.56
CA ILE A 24 -32.02 10.89 -20.49
C ILE A 24 -32.67 10.90 -21.88
N HIS A 25 -33.88 10.37 -22.00
CA HIS A 25 -34.71 10.50 -23.21
C HIS A 25 -35.78 11.57 -22.99
N CYS A 26 -35.78 12.58 -23.87
CA CYS A 26 -36.82 13.61 -23.93
C CYS A 26 -37.65 13.42 -25.19
N ALA A 27 -38.93 13.09 -25.04
CA ALA A 27 -39.90 13.07 -26.14
C ALA A 27 -41.24 13.63 -25.64
N ASN A 28 -41.89 14.46 -26.45
CA ASN A 28 -43.22 15.03 -26.19
C ASN A 28 -43.40 15.73 -24.82
N GLY A 29 -42.33 16.28 -24.24
CA GLY A 29 -42.37 17.01 -22.97
C GLY A 29 -42.33 16.12 -21.72
N GLU A 30 -42.18 14.80 -21.89
CA GLU A 30 -41.93 13.86 -20.80
C GLU A 30 -40.45 13.45 -20.77
N VAL A 31 -39.89 13.40 -19.56
CA VAL A 31 -38.52 12.96 -19.30
C VAL A 31 -38.60 11.58 -18.68
N SER A 32 -38.00 10.58 -19.33
CA SER A 32 -37.92 9.21 -18.81
C SER A 32 -36.46 8.81 -18.60
N PHE A 33 -36.23 8.04 -17.53
CA PHE A 33 -34.92 7.53 -17.15
C PHE A 33 -34.86 6.04 -17.46
N THR A 34 -33.86 5.63 -18.24
CA THR A 34 -33.57 4.21 -18.46
C THR A 34 -32.16 3.92 -17.95
N GLU A 35 -32.06 2.99 -17.01
CA GLU A 35 -30.79 2.48 -16.50
C GLU A 35 -30.24 1.52 -17.56
N GLN A 36 -29.14 1.90 -18.22
CA GLN A 36 -28.44 0.99 -19.11
C GLN A 36 -27.73 -0.05 -18.25
N SER A 37 -28.16 -1.31 -18.35
CA SER A 37 -27.41 -2.41 -17.74
C SER A 37 -26.05 -2.50 -18.44
N GLU A 38 -25.01 -2.01 -17.80
CA GLU A 38 -23.64 -2.22 -18.26
C GLU A 38 -23.40 -3.73 -18.42
N ALA A 39 -22.95 -4.13 -19.59
CA ALA A 39 -22.42 -5.46 -19.81
C ALA A 39 -21.42 -5.77 -18.69
N ARG A 40 -21.53 -6.95 -18.08
CA ARG A 40 -20.66 -7.43 -16.98
C ARG A 40 -19.19 -7.41 -17.40
N TYR A 41 -18.55 -6.25 -17.33
CA TYR A 41 -17.13 -6.13 -17.11
C TYR A 41 -16.93 -6.58 -15.66
N GLY A 42 -16.36 -7.78 -15.50
CA GLY A 42 -16.09 -8.32 -14.18
C GLY A 42 -15.31 -7.29 -13.38
N VAL A 43 -15.96 -6.71 -12.37
CA VAL A 43 -15.27 -5.97 -11.31
C VAL A 43 -14.37 -7.00 -10.66
N THR A 44 -13.11 -7.08 -11.11
CA THR A 44 -12.07 -7.79 -10.39
C THR A 44 -12.07 -7.18 -9.00
N LYS A 45 -12.52 -7.95 -8.00
CA LYS A 45 -12.40 -7.59 -6.59
C LYS A 45 -11.00 -7.02 -6.40
N ALA A 46 -10.89 -5.73 -6.06
CA ALA A 46 -9.58 -5.10 -5.88
C ALA A 46 -8.78 -5.96 -4.90
N SER A 47 -7.69 -6.54 -5.40
CA SER A 47 -6.91 -7.49 -4.63
C SER A 47 -6.13 -6.75 -3.56
N TYR A 48 -6.58 -6.86 -2.31
CA TYR A 48 -6.00 -6.16 -1.18
C TYR A 48 -4.64 -6.76 -0.80
N CYS A 49 -3.58 -5.94 -0.88
CA CYS A 49 -2.24 -6.29 -0.46
C CYS A 49 -2.09 -6.09 1.05
N ASN A 50 -2.40 -7.13 1.82
CA ASN A 50 -2.16 -7.13 3.27
C ASN A 50 -0.65 -7.20 3.55
N VAL A 51 -0.11 -6.26 4.33
CA VAL A 51 1.31 -6.23 4.71
C VAL A 51 1.67 -7.20 5.84
N THR A 52 0.69 -7.65 6.63
CA THR A 52 0.89 -8.54 7.77
C THR A 52 1.28 -9.95 7.29
N GLY A 53 2.34 -10.49 7.87
CA GLY A 53 2.88 -11.83 7.58
C GLY A 53 4.40 -11.82 7.43
N VAL A 54 4.94 -12.84 6.76
CA VAL A 54 6.37 -13.03 6.57
C VAL A 54 6.73 -12.80 5.11
N TRP A 55 7.82 -12.07 4.90
CA TRP A 55 8.33 -11.68 3.59
C TRP A 55 9.80 -12.07 3.48
N ARG A 56 10.27 -12.32 2.25
CA ARG A 56 11.69 -12.55 1.94
C ARG A 56 12.14 -11.61 0.83
N ASN A 57 13.30 -10.98 0.98
CA ASN A 57 13.90 -10.18 -0.10
C ASN A 57 14.83 -11.00 -1.00
N ASP A 58 15.27 -10.38 -2.10
CA ASP A 58 16.23 -10.94 -3.07
C ASP A 58 17.58 -11.34 -2.45
N LEU A 59 17.94 -10.78 -1.28
CA LEU A 59 19.15 -11.10 -0.53
C LEU A 59 18.97 -12.28 0.45
N GLY A 60 17.74 -12.80 0.59
CA GLY A 60 17.41 -13.86 1.54
C GLY A 60 17.05 -13.40 2.95
N SER A 61 17.06 -12.09 3.22
CA SER A 61 16.61 -11.51 4.50
C SER A 61 15.11 -11.73 4.69
N LEU A 62 14.69 -11.90 5.95
CA LEU A 62 13.31 -12.09 6.33
C LEU A 62 12.75 -10.86 7.02
N LEU A 63 11.50 -10.54 6.69
CA LEU A 63 10.75 -9.41 7.24
C LEU A 63 9.42 -9.96 7.77
N GLN A 64 9.23 -9.95 9.08
CA GLN A 64 7.98 -10.33 9.73
C GLN A 64 7.24 -9.07 10.18
N LEU A 65 6.02 -8.89 9.70
CA LEU A 65 5.21 -7.70 9.93
C LEU A 65 3.87 -8.05 10.60
N HIS A 66 3.47 -7.17 11.52
CA HIS A 66 2.16 -7.16 12.15
C HIS A 66 1.64 -5.73 12.21
N ALA A 67 0.52 -5.47 11.53
CA ALA A 67 -0.12 -4.16 11.48
C ALA A 67 -1.40 -4.12 12.35
N VAL A 68 -1.56 -3.07 13.15
CA VAL A 68 -2.77 -2.76 13.92
C VAL A 68 -3.14 -1.30 13.65
N GLY A 69 -4.25 -1.09 12.96
CA GLY A 69 -4.58 0.22 12.40
C GLY A 69 -3.49 0.67 11.42
N SER A 70 -3.02 1.91 11.56
CA SER A 70 -1.94 2.46 10.73
C SER A 70 -0.54 2.15 11.24
N VAL A 71 -0.40 1.50 12.41
CA VAL A 71 0.89 1.21 13.04
C VAL A 71 1.32 -0.20 12.71
N MET A 72 2.60 -0.34 12.33
CA MET A 72 3.21 -1.61 11.99
C MET A 72 4.40 -1.88 12.91
N LYS A 73 4.48 -3.11 13.43
CA LYS A 73 5.59 -3.61 14.23
C LYS A 73 6.06 -4.94 13.67
N GLY A 74 7.25 -5.38 14.06
CA GLY A 74 7.76 -6.63 13.55
C GLY A 74 9.20 -6.92 13.92
N VAL A 75 9.76 -7.85 13.18
CA VAL A 75 11.15 -8.29 13.29
C VAL A 75 11.75 -8.37 11.89
N TYR A 76 12.95 -7.84 11.73
CA TYR A 76 13.77 -8.00 10.54
C TYR A 76 14.94 -8.94 10.88
N VAL A 77 15.19 -9.92 10.02
CA VAL A 77 16.35 -10.83 10.11
C VAL A 77 17.15 -10.67 8.84
N THR A 78 18.35 -10.11 8.93
CA THR A 78 19.19 -9.89 7.75
C THR A 78 20.00 -11.13 7.40
N ALA A 79 20.09 -11.45 6.10
CA ALA A 79 21.00 -12.47 5.59
C ALA A 79 22.42 -11.92 5.36
N VAL A 80 22.59 -10.59 5.36
CA VAL A 80 23.85 -9.90 5.08
C VAL A 80 24.13 -8.79 6.07
N GLU A 81 25.40 -8.53 6.33
CA GLU A 81 25.84 -7.42 7.18
C GLU A 81 27.09 -6.75 6.58
N SER A 82 27.25 -5.45 6.86
CA SER A 82 28.36 -4.65 6.31
C SER A 82 29.70 -4.98 6.98
N SER A 83 29.66 -5.49 8.20
CA SER A 83 30.81 -6.02 8.94
C SER A 83 30.32 -7.07 9.93
N ILE A 84 31.20 -7.98 10.33
CA ILE A 84 30.85 -9.13 11.16
C ILE A 84 30.24 -8.68 12.50
N GLY A 85 29.04 -9.19 12.80
CA GLY A 85 28.24 -8.88 13.97
C GLY A 85 27.70 -7.45 14.01
N ALA A 86 27.63 -6.72 12.89
CA ALA A 86 27.02 -5.39 12.84
C ALA A 86 25.51 -5.45 13.08
N ALA A 87 24.87 -6.50 12.59
CA ALA A 87 23.43 -6.71 12.74
C ALA A 87 23.05 -7.33 14.10
N GLY A 88 24.03 -7.71 14.92
CA GLY A 88 23.83 -8.28 16.25
C GLY A 88 23.59 -9.79 16.26
N PHE A 89 23.14 -10.32 17.40
CA PHE A 89 22.86 -11.75 17.56
C PHE A 89 21.81 -12.24 16.55
N HIS A 90 22.14 -13.28 15.78
CA HIS A 90 21.33 -13.82 14.67
C HIS A 90 20.95 -12.82 13.56
N GLY A 91 21.57 -11.64 13.50
CA GLY A 91 21.22 -10.60 12.53
C GLY A 91 19.77 -10.11 12.66
N GLN A 92 19.20 -10.23 13.86
CA GLN A 92 17.79 -9.96 14.13
C GLN A 92 17.61 -8.63 14.87
N ALA A 93 16.64 -7.83 14.44
CA ALA A 93 16.28 -6.60 15.12
C ALA A 93 14.78 -6.30 15.02
N GLY A 94 14.25 -5.63 16.06
CA GLY A 94 12.87 -5.16 16.06
C GLY A 94 12.67 -3.99 15.09
N LEU A 95 11.49 -3.91 14.48
CA LEU A 95 11.11 -2.79 13.62
C LEU A 95 9.80 -2.13 14.10
N THR A 96 9.66 -0.86 13.76
CA THR A 96 8.42 -0.10 13.89
C THR A 96 8.24 0.80 12.67
N GLY A 97 6.98 1.03 12.29
CA GLY A 97 6.63 1.78 11.11
C GLY A 97 5.14 2.06 11.01
N PHE A 98 4.74 2.48 9.82
CA PHE A 98 3.37 2.82 9.47
C PHE A 98 2.98 2.21 8.12
N VAL A 99 1.69 1.98 7.96
CA VAL A 99 1.06 1.53 6.72
C VAL A 99 -0.13 2.43 6.41
N SER A 100 -0.28 2.83 5.15
CA SER A 100 -1.42 3.61 4.70
C SER A 100 -2.67 2.75 4.53
N GLU A 101 -3.83 3.39 4.39
CA GLU A 101 -5.03 2.71 3.93
C GLU A 101 -4.97 2.43 2.42
N GLY A 102 -5.96 1.69 1.91
CA GLY A 102 -6.13 1.39 0.48
C GLY A 102 -5.76 -0.06 0.11
N ALA A 103 -6.11 -0.44 -1.12
CA ALA A 103 -5.91 -1.81 -1.61
C ALA A 103 -4.44 -2.18 -1.85
N GLN A 104 -3.58 -1.20 -2.09
CA GLN A 104 -2.15 -1.38 -2.35
C GLN A 104 -1.36 -0.36 -1.53
N PRO A 105 -1.28 -0.57 -0.21
CA PRO A 105 -0.84 0.46 0.72
C PRO A 105 0.64 0.77 0.60
N THR A 106 0.98 2.03 0.85
CA THR A 106 2.36 2.47 1.08
C THR A 106 2.79 2.15 2.52
N VAL A 107 4.09 1.91 2.70
CA VAL A 107 4.67 1.59 4.01
C VAL A 107 5.92 2.41 4.26
N THR A 108 6.19 2.63 5.55
CA THR A 108 7.49 3.08 6.04
C THR A 108 7.82 2.32 7.31
N PHE A 109 9.05 1.87 7.49
CA PHE A 109 9.49 1.24 8.73
C PHE A 109 10.98 1.41 8.95
N SER A 110 11.41 1.29 10.20
CA SER A 110 12.81 1.44 10.58
C SER A 110 13.25 0.37 11.57
N VAL A 111 14.53 0.04 11.51
CA VAL A 111 15.26 -0.89 12.37
C VAL A 111 16.44 -0.17 13.00
N LEU A 112 16.65 -0.36 14.30
CA LEU A 112 17.89 -0.02 14.99
C LEU A 112 18.68 -1.30 15.22
N TRP A 113 19.90 -1.36 14.69
CA TRP A 113 20.79 -2.50 14.84
C TRP A 113 21.57 -2.43 16.16
N GLU A 114 22.02 -3.58 16.65
CA GLU A 114 22.66 -3.71 17.97
C GLU A 114 23.86 -2.76 18.15
N LYS A 115 24.70 -2.59 17.11
CA LYS A 115 25.86 -1.70 17.14
C LYS A 115 25.55 -0.23 16.83
N GLY A 116 24.29 0.16 16.81
CA GLY A 116 23.84 1.55 16.72
C GLY A 116 23.62 2.11 15.33
N SER A 117 23.92 1.37 14.25
CA SER A 117 23.43 1.75 12.92
C SER A 117 21.92 1.62 12.83
N CYS A 118 21.27 2.35 11.93
CA CYS A 118 19.84 2.19 11.68
C CYS A 118 19.55 2.10 10.18
N THR A 119 18.48 1.40 9.83
CA THR A 119 17.99 1.33 8.45
C THR A 119 16.52 1.71 8.41
N SER A 120 16.13 2.50 7.41
CA SER A 120 14.74 2.83 7.14
C SER A 120 14.36 2.42 5.73
N TRP A 121 13.17 1.87 5.56
CA TRP A 121 12.58 1.51 4.28
C TRP A 121 11.33 2.36 4.03
N VAL A 122 11.13 2.72 2.77
CA VAL A 122 9.86 3.24 2.25
C VAL A 122 9.46 2.44 1.03
N GLY A 123 8.17 2.20 0.84
CA GLY A 123 7.73 1.38 -0.29
C GLY A 123 6.23 1.23 -0.42
N GLN A 124 5.83 0.29 -1.28
CA GLN A 124 4.44 0.00 -1.57
C GLN A 124 4.19 -1.50 -1.77
N CYS A 125 3.10 -1.98 -1.19
CA CYS A 125 2.61 -3.35 -1.33
C CYS A 125 1.72 -3.44 -2.56
N PHE A 126 2.05 -4.34 -3.48
CA PHE A 126 1.26 -4.62 -4.68
C PHE A 126 0.76 -6.06 -4.67
N THR A 127 -0.47 -6.27 -5.14
CA THR A 127 -0.91 -7.61 -5.52
C THR A 127 -0.85 -7.73 -7.04
N LEU A 128 -0.06 -8.67 -7.53
CA LEU A 128 0.15 -8.92 -8.95
C LEU A 128 -1.06 -9.65 -9.57
N PRO A 129 -1.21 -9.66 -10.91
CA PRO A 129 -2.33 -10.33 -11.59
C PRO A 129 -2.46 -11.83 -11.29
N ASN A 130 -1.35 -12.50 -10.93
CA ASN A 130 -1.32 -13.91 -10.52
C ASN A 130 -1.70 -14.12 -9.03
N GLY A 131 -2.03 -13.05 -8.29
CA GLY A 131 -2.37 -13.09 -6.87
C GLY A 131 -1.18 -13.03 -5.93
N GLU A 132 0.06 -13.05 -6.44
CA GLU A 132 1.26 -12.89 -5.61
C GLU A 132 1.33 -11.48 -5.02
N ARG A 133 1.79 -11.40 -3.78
CA ARG A 133 2.04 -10.11 -3.12
C ARG A 133 3.53 -9.80 -3.14
N VAL A 134 3.84 -8.59 -3.58
CA VAL A 134 5.20 -8.05 -3.58
C VAL A 134 5.23 -6.74 -2.83
N LEU A 135 6.29 -6.51 -2.07
CA LEU A 135 6.54 -5.24 -1.39
C LEU A 135 7.81 -4.64 -1.98
N LYS A 136 7.64 -3.59 -2.77
CA LYS A 136 8.71 -2.87 -3.47
C LYS A 136 9.20 -1.73 -2.59
N THR A 137 10.48 -1.72 -2.21
CA THR A 137 11.00 -0.76 -1.23
C THR A 137 12.36 -0.20 -1.62
N HIS A 138 12.60 1.05 -1.24
CA HIS A 138 13.94 1.61 -1.17
C HIS A 138 14.34 1.75 0.29
N TRP A 139 15.63 1.66 0.57
CA TRP A 139 16.16 1.79 1.91
C TRP A 139 17.33 2.75 2.01
N MET A 140 17.51 3.29 3.22
CA MET A 140 18.70 4.01 3.63
C MET A 140 19.29 3.36 4.87
N LEU A 141 20.57 2.96 4.82
CA LEU A 141 21.34 2.48 5.96
C LEU A 141 22.24 3.60 6.45
N ARG A 142 22.10 3.94 7.72
CA ARG A 142 22.88 4.95 8.42
C ARG A 142 23.86 4.29 9.37
N SER A 143 25.16 4.42 9.08
CA SER A 143 26.25 4.05 9.99
C SER A 143 26.47 5.14 11.04
N VAL A 144 26.97 4.74 12.21
CA VAL A 144 27.47 5.67 13.22
C VAL A 144 28.74 6.34 12.69
N ALA A 145 28.80 7.68 12.78
CA ALA A 145 29.98 8.46 12.41
C ALA A 145 30.72 8.89 13.67
N ASN A 146 32.05 8.83 13.67
CA ASN A 146 32.85 9.27 14.83
C ASN A 146 32.91 10.79 14.97
N SER A 147 32.66 11.52 13.87
CA SER A 147 32.65 12.98 13.86
C SER A 147 31.75 13.54 12.75
N PRO A 148 31.32 14.80 12.86
CA PRO A 148 30.61 15.49 11.77
C PRO A 148 31.41 15.55 10.46
N LYS A 149 32.74 15.54 10.51
CA LYS A 149 33.61 15.57 9.32
C LYS A 149 33.54 14.26 8.52
N GLU A 150 33.37 13.12 9.20
CA GLU A 150 33.26 11.79 8.56
C GLU A 150 31.83 11.44 8.12
N ASN A 151 30.84 12.28 8.50
CA ASN A 151 29.42 12.06 8.25
C ASN A 151 29.05 11.84 6.77
N TRP A 152 29.80 12.42 5.85
CA TRP A 152 29.49 12.45 4.42
C TRP A 152 29.40 11.04 3.79
N MET A 153 30.10 10.05 4.35
CA MET A 153 30.13 8.66 3.86
C MET A 153 29.28 7.70 4.70
N SER A 154 28.49 8.22 5.65
CA SER A 154 27.79 7.38 6.63
C SER A 154 26.39 6.94 6.21
N THR A 155 25.91 7.34 5.04
CA THR A 155 24.58 6.95 4.53
C THR A 155 24.72 6.17 3.23
N ARG A 156 24.19 4.95 3.21
CA ARG A 156 24.07 4.11 2.01
C ARG A 156 22.61 4.01 1.62
N PHE A 157 22.33 3.77 0.34
CA PHE A 157 20.99 3.56 -0.19
C PHE A 157 20.94 2.27 -1.02
N GLY A 158 19.76 1.72 -1.18
CA GLY A 158 19.52 0.58 -2.06
C GLY A 158 18.04 0.30 -2.23
N GLU A 159 17.77 -0.81 -2.92
CA GLU A 159 16.44 -1.33 -3.17
C GLU A 159 16.34 -2.73 -2.56
N ASP A 160 15.18 -3.05 -2.00
CA ASP A 160 14.81 -4.40 -1.59
C ASP A 160 13.46 -4.73 -2.22
N HIS A 161 13.39 -5.87 -2.91
CA HIS A 161 12.13 -6.45 -3.37
C HIS A 161 11.75 -7.61 -2.47
N PHE A 162 10.62 -7.49 -1.80
CA PHE A 162 10.11 -8.53 -0.92
C PHE A 162 9.00 -9.32 -1.62
N THR A 163 9.07 -10.64 -1.50
CA THR A 163 7.98 -11.57 -1.88
C THR A 163 7.32 -12.13 -0.62
N PHE A 164 5.99 -12.22 -0.62
CA PHE A 164 5.26 -12.78 0.51
C PHE A 164 5.47 -14.29 0.61
N LEU A 165 5.81 -14.78 1.80
CA LEU A 165 5.92 -16.22 2.05
C LEU A 165 4.56 -16.77 2.50
N HIS A 166 3.99 -17.67 1.71
CA HIS A 166 2.85 -18.46 2.17
C HIS A 166 3.36 -19.52 3.16
N VAL A 167 3.17 -19.27 4.45
CA VAL A 167 3.45 -20.28 5.48
C VAL A 167 2.19 -21.13 5.63
N GLU A 168 2.19 -22.30 5.01
CA GLU A 168 1.24 -23.35 5.36
C GLU A 168 1.59 -23.80 6.78
N ILE A 169 0.68 -23.57 7.73
CA ILE A 169 0.79 -24.21 9.05
C ILE A 169 0.52 -25.70 8.81
N GLN A 170 1.58 -26.48 8.61
CA GLN A 170 1.46 -27.91 8.77
C GLN A 170 1.25 -28.16 10.27
N ASN A 171 -0.01 -28.38 10.63
CA ASN A 171 -0.38 -28.91 11.93
C ASN A 171 0.32 -30.27 12.07
N TYR A 172 1.45 -30.30 12.76
CA TYR A 172 2.02 -31.54 13.26
C TYR A 172 1.13 -31.97 14.43
N SER A 173 0.16 -32.84 14.14
CA SER A 173 -0.62 -33.61 15.11
C SER A 173 0.21 -34.71 15.74
#